data_AF-Q22T60-F1
#
_entry.id   AF-Q22T60-F1
#
_cell.length_a   1.000
_cell.length_b   1.000
_cell.length_c   1.000
_cell.angle_alpha   90.00
_cell.angle_beta   90.00
_cell.angle_gamma   90.00
#
_symmetry.space_group_name_H-M   'P 1'
#
loop_
_entity.id
_entity.type
_entity.pdbx_description
1 polymer ?
#
loop_
_entity_poly.entity_id
_entity_poly.type
_entity_poly.pdbx_seq_one_letter_code
_entity_poly.pdbx_strand_id
1 'polypeptide(L)'
;MSFQIKMNILKCLQVLILLNLISAKSGQDVACSSNNCSSCPTPYTNTNWINHGSSCYIDNCPDSNVGLQNTSDLFCKSCFSTNYPFANTDLTSCVASKQSCGSDRPPNSWTDSDCLACNGTNKIYASSDKSTCVNSSMPCDSNLLWNNLDCMKCTNYQKPYANVDGTACIKVKPKCDEIADNSWTDQDCLACQGISSQYASINKSYCVSTKFTCGSDRPSNSWTDFECQQCYGTSKVFANTGNSSCVNSNLTCGSSRPSKQWTNQDCLACNGPSKQYANADRSACVPSIPNCGSGRPSNTWTDSDCLACKGISKQYANIDQSDCVSSAFTCGNQRTANTWTDSDCLACYGTSKQYSNIAQSKCISSNLTCSYSRPANSWTDSDCLACYGASKQYANPNKSLCIATLPICGSQRPENSWTDSDCLACYGTSKQYATINQSDCVASSLTCGSGRPDKSWNDSDCLACYGKSQSQAKSDKSGCLLLQDSSISSSYILFQSLVIAFIFLLI
;
A
#
# COMPACT_ATOMS: atom_id res chain seq x y z
N MET A 1 -99.46 39.32 -62.09
CA MET A 1 -98.35 39.70 -61.17
C MET A 1 -97.23 38.67 -61.04
N SER A 2 -97.43 37.37 -61.36
CA SER A 2 -96.38 36.33 -61.14
C SER A 2 -95.21 36.33 -62.14
N PHE A 3 -95.42 36.82 -63.38
CA PHE A 3 -94.37 36.79 -64.42
C PHE A 3 -93.30 37.89 -64.30
N GLN A 4 -93.62 39.06 -63.73
CA GLN A 4 -92.63 40.15 -63.60
C GLN A 4 -91.60 39.90 -62.48
N ILE A 5 -91.95 39.15 -61.43
CA ILE A 5 -91.04 38.86 -60.32
C ILE A 5 -89.93 37.89 -60.74
N LYS A 6 -90.24 36.88 -61.58
CA LYS A 6 -89.23 35.93 -62.09
C LYS A 6 -88.19 36.57 -63.02
N MET A 7 -88.57 37.59 -63.80
CA MET A 7 -87.65 38.24 -64.75
C MET A 7 -86.68 39.22 -64.07
N ASN A 8 -87.07 39.82 -62.95
CA ASN A 8 -86.17 40.67 -62.15
C ASN A 8 -85.19 39.86 -61.29
N ILE A 9 -85.57 38.68 -60.81
CA ILE A 9 -84.65 37.77 -60.09
C ILE A 9 -83.57 37.22 -61.03
N LEU A 10 -83.93 36.84 -62.26
CA LEU A 10 -82.95 36.33 -63.25
C LEU A 10 -81.94 37.41 -63.67
N LYS A 11 -82.38 38.66 -63.86
CA LYS A 11 -81.49 39.80 -64.14
C LYS A 11 -80.57 40.13 -62.96
N CYS A 12 -81.06 40.04 -61.72
CA CYS A 12 -80.20 40.21 -60.55
C CYS A 12 -79.18 39.07 -60.41
N LEU A 13 -79.56 37.83 -60.71
CA LEU A 13 -78.64 36.69 -60.69
C LEU A 13 -77.57 36.79 -61.79
N GLN A 14 -77.94 37.25 -63.00
CA GLN A 14 -76.96 37.52 -64.07
C GLN A 14 -75.98 38.63 -63.69
N VAL A 15 -76.45 39.71 -63.05
CA VAL A 15 -75.59 40.79 -62.56
C VAL A 15 -74.70 40.32 -61.41
N LEU A 16 -75.17 39.46 -60.50
CA LEU A 16 -74.35 38.88 -59.43
C LEU A 16 -73.28 37.92 -59.96
N ILE A 17 -73.59 37.14 -61.01
CA ILE A 17 -72.63 36.23 -61.65
C ILE A 17 -71.60 37.04 -62.46
N LEU A 18 -72.02 38.13 -63.13
CA LEU A 18 -71.11 39.05 -63.82
C LEU A 18 -70.25 39.90 -62.87
N LEU A 19 -70.75 40.27 -61.68
CA LEU A 19 -69.95 40.97 -60.66
C LEU A 19 -68.91 40.07 -60.00
N ASN A 20 -69.15 38.76 -59.89
CA ASN A 20 -68.17 37.80 -59.36
C ASN A 20 -67.13 37.36 -60.41
N LEU A 21 -67.26 37.76 -61.68
CA LEU A 21 -66.35 37.37 -62.77
C LEU A 21 -65.28 38.43 -63.11
N ILE A 22 -65.31 39.63 -62.50
CA ILE A 22 -64.49 40.75 -62.99
C ILE A 22 -64.00 41.63 -61.83
N SER A 23 -63.08 41.11 -61.03
CA SER A 23 -62.11 42.00 -60.38
C SER A 23 -60.78 41.27 -60.19
N ALA A 24 -60.29 40.68 -61.29
CA ALA A 24 -58.90 40.32 -61.45
C ALA A 24 -58.00 41.48 -61.01
N LYS A 25 -57.31 41.32 -59.89
CA LYS A 25 -56.43 42.36 -59.39
C LYS A 25 -55.18 42.39 -60.25
N SER A 26 -54.82 43.55 -60.80
CA SER A 26 -53.52 43.71 -61.44
C SER A 26 -52.41 43.57 -60.40
N GLY A 27 -51.32 42.92 -60.79
CA GLY A 27 -50.13 42.79 -59.97
C GLY A 27 -49.42 44.12 -59.72
N GLN A 28 -48.47 44.08 -58.80
CA GLN A 28 -47.51 45.14 -58.54
C GLN A 28 -46.37 45.12 -59.58
N ASP A 29 -45.77 46.28 -59.79
CA ASP A 29 -44.59 46.43 -60.64
C ASP A 29 -43.39 45.66 -60.08
N VAL A 30 -42.73 44.87 -60.93
CA VAL A 30 -41.48 44.16 -60.65
C VAL A 30 -40.47 44.40 -61.77
N ALA A 31 -39.18 44.28 -61.46
CA ALA A 31 -38.11 44.41 -62.45
C ALA A 31 -37.70 43.03 -63.00
N CYS A 32 -37.70 42.88 -64.32
CA CYS A 32 -37.17 41.69 -65.00
C CYS A 32 -35.69 41.92 -65.39
N SER A 33 -35.02 40.89 -65.94
CA SER A 33 -33.58 40.95 -66.23
C SER A 33 -33.22 41.94 -67.37
N SER A 34 -34.21 42.35 -68.16
CA SER A 34 -34.15 43.48 -69.08
C SER A 34 -35.31 44.45 -68.83
N ASN A 35 -35.21 45.66 -69.40
CA ASN A 35 -36.27 46.68 -69.35
C ASN A 35 -37.52 46.31 -70.20
N ASN A 36 -37.71 45.03 -70.54
CA ASN A 36 -38.89 44.56 -71.27
C ASN A 36 -39.40 43.25 -70.66
N CYS A 37 -40.71 43.04 -70.71
CA CYS A 37 -41.32 41.88 -70.07
C CYS A 37 -41.09 40.54 -70.78
N SER A 38 -40.45 40.55 -71.94
CA SER A 38 -40.05 39.32 -72.64
C SER A 38 -38.95 38.53 -71.94
N SER A 39 -38.21 39.15 -71.00
CA SER A 39 -37.20 38.46 -70.20
C SER A 39 -37.72 37.93 -68.86
N CYS A 40 -38.97 38.25 -68.52
CA CYS A 40 -39.60 37.70 -67.33
C CYS A 40 -39.86 36.19 -67.52
N PRO A 41 -39.85 35.38 -66.45
CA PRO A 41 -40.23 33.98 -66.51
C PRO A 41 -41.63 33.81 -67.09
N THR A 42 -41.87 32.71 -67.82
CA THR A 42 -43.20 32.39 -68.35
C THR A 42 -44.24 32.44 -67.21
N PRO A 43 -45.28 33.27 -67.33
CA PRO A 43 -46.25 33.46 -66.26
C PRO A 43 -47.17 32.24 -66.12
N TYR A 44 -47.91 32.19 -65.01
CA TYR A 44 -48.94 31.17 -64.78
C TYR A 44 -50.00 31.18 -65.89
N THR A 45 -50.63 30.02 -66.12
CA THR A 45 -51.64 29.86 -67.18
C THR A 45 -52.73 30.94 -67.08
N ASN A 46 -53.09 31.53 -68.23
CA ASN A 46 -54.08 32.60 -68.37
C ASN A 46 -53.70 33.95 -67.75
N THR A 47 -52.40 34.20 -67.56
CA THR A 47 -51.88 35.51 -67.12
C THR A 47 -50.77 35.97 -68.07
N ASN A 48 -50.59 37.28 -68.23
CA ASN A 48 -49.55 37.85 -69.08
C ASN A 48 -48.76 38.92 -68.33
N TRP A 49 -47.47 38.99 -68.63
CA TRP A 49 -46.66 40.14 -68.23
C TRP A 49 -46.97 41.34 -69.13
N ILE A 50 -47.31 42.47 -68.52
CA ILE A 50 -47.58 43.74 -69.19
C ILE A 50 -46.43 44.71 -68.91
N ASN A 51 -45.92 45.35 -69.97
CA ASN A 51 -44.90 46.40 -69.84
C ASN A 51 -45.50 47.65 -69.20
N HIS A 52 -44.82 48.17 -68.18
CA HIS A 52 -45.14 49.42 -67.52
C HIS A 52 -43.86 50.26 -67.35
N GLY A 53 -43.45 50.93 -68.43
CA GLY A 53 -42.19 51.68 -68.44
C GLY A 53 -40.97 50.76 -68.34
N SER A 54 -40.20 50.87 -67.25
CA SER A 54 -39.04 50.01 -66.95
C SER A 54 -39.37 48.82 -66.04
N SER A 55 -40.64 48.63 -65.68
CA SER A 55 -41.13 47.51 -64.87
C SER A 55 -42.18 46.69 -65.62
N CYS A 56 -42.51 45.54 -65.04
CA CYS A 56 -43.49 44.59 -65.52
C CYS A 56 -44.47 44.26 -64.41
N TYR A 57 -45.74 44.03 -64.76
CA TYR A 57 -46.73 43.52 -63.82
C TYR A 57 -47.60 42.44 -64.48
N ILE A 58 -48.26 41.60 -63.67
CA ILE A 58 -49.23 40.60 -64.15
C ILE A 58 -50.61 41.23 -64.28
N ASP A 59 -51.26 41.10 -65.44
CA ASP A 59 -52.58 41.68 -65.72
C ASP A 59 -53.71 41.11 -64.86
N ASN A 60 -53.68 39.81 -64.59
CA ASN A 60 -54.76 39.08 -63.93
C ASN A 60 -54.22 38.17 -62.83
N CYS A 61 -53.95 38.72 -61.65
CA CYS A 61 -53.47 37.91 -60.53
C CYS A 61 -54.60 37.02 -59.99
N PRO A 62 -54.34 35.72 -59.75
CA PRO A 62 -55.32 34.83 -59.16
C PRO A 62 -55.60 35.20 -57.70
N ASP A 63 -56.84 35.02 -57.25
CA ASP A 63 -57.26 35.30 -55.87
C ASP A 63 -56.64 34.32 -54.85
N SER A 64 -56.14 33.18 -55.31
CA SER A 64 -55.53 32.12 -54.50
C SER A 64 -54.08 31.90 -54.89
N ASN A 65 -53.22 31.69 -53.89
CA ASN A 65 -51.81 31.36 -54.06
C ASN A 65 -51.52 29.84 -54.06
N VAL A 66 -52.55 28.98 -54.03
CA VAL A 66 -52.42 27.52 -54.08
C VAL A 66 -52.89 26.94 -55.42
N GLY A 67 -52.25 25.85 -55.87
CA GLY A 67 -52.59 25.18 -57.13
C GLY A 67 -52.07 25.88 -58.38
N LEU A 68 -51.08 26.76 -58.21
CA LEU A 68 -50.38 27.40 -59.31
C LEU A 68 -49.43 26.40 -59.99
N GLN A 69 -48.89 26.74 -61.17
CA GLN A 69 -47.90 25.96 -61.89
C GLN A 69 -46.88 26.92 -62.52
N ASN A 70 -45.60 26.54 -62.54
CA ASN A 70 -44.50 27.38 -63.06
C ASN A 70 -44.43 28.76 -62.39
N THR A 71 -44.76 28.81 -61.10
CA THR A 71 -44.76 30.04 -60.31
C THR A 71 -43.32 30.51 -60.08
N SER A 72 -43.00 31.76 -60.41
CA SER A 72 -41.68 32.35 -60.17
C SER A 72 -41.71 33.39 -59.04
N ASP A 73 -40.55 33.70 -58.45
CA ASP A 73 -40.45 34.77 -57.44
C ASP A 73 -40.94 36.11 -57.99
N LEU A 74 -40.69 36.40 -59.27
CA LEU A 74 -41.19 37.63 -59.91
C LEU A 74 -42.73 37.62 -59.98
N PHE A 75 -43.33 36.50 -60.37
CA PHE A 75 -44.78 36.35 -60.36
C PHE A 75 -45.36 36.55 -58.95
N CYS A 76 -44.76 35.92 -57.94
CA CYS A 76 -45.20 36.05 -56.55
C CYS A 76 -45.05 37.47 -56.00
N LYS A 77 -43.96 38.18 -56.33
CA LYS A 77 -43.79 39.60 -56.01
C LYS A 77 -44.83 40.48 -56.70
N SER A 78 -45.19 40.19 -57.96
CA SER A 78 -46.23 40.96 -58.64
C SER A 78 -47.60 40.71 -58.00
N CYS A 79 -48.00 39.46 -57.81
CA CYS A 79 -49.37 39.16 -57.38
C CYS A 79 -49.63 39.15 -55.87
N PHE A 80 -48.62 38.83 -55.03
CA PHE A 80 -48.79 38.54 -53.60
C PHE A 80 -47.76 39.23 -52.68
N SER A 81 -47.01 40.21 -53.21
CA SER A 81 -45.77 40.84 -52.68
C SER A 81 -45.66 41.06 -51.17
N THR A 82 -46.75 41.37 -50.47
CA THR A 82 -46.69 41.72 -49.05
C THR A 82 -46.60 40.53 -48.12
N ASN A 83 -47.25 39.41 -48.47
CA ASN A 83 -47.38 38.26 -47.58
C ASN A 83 -46.71 37.00 -48.14
N TYR A 84 -46.61 36.87 -49.46
CA TYR A 84 -46.09 35.67 -50.11
C TYR A 84 -45.17 36.02 -51.30
N PRO A 85 -44.03 36.68 -51.07
CA PRO A 85 -43.21 37.22 -52.16
C PRO A 85 -42.38 36.19 -52.94
N PHE A 86 -42.29 34.93 -52.51
CA PHE A 86 -41.41 33.94 -53.14
C PHE A 86 -42.18 32.72 -53.59
N ALA A 87 -41.75 32.08 -54.68
CA ALA A 87 -42.31 30.81 -55.11
C ALA A 87 -41.75 29.66 -54.26
N ASN A 88 -42.54 28.64 -53.97
CA ASN A 88 -42.05 27.41 -53.34
C ASN A 88 -41.15 26.60 -54.29
N THR A 89 -40.48 25.56 -53.77
CA THR A 89 -39.54 24.76 -54.58
C THR A 89 -40.20 23.97 -55.71
N ASP A 90 -41.47 23.60 -55.53
CA ASP A 90 -42.25 22.87 -56.54
C ASP A 90 -42.85 23.80 -57.62
N LEU A 91 -42.66 25.12 -57.48
CA LEU A 91 -43.22 26.15 -58.35
C LEU A 91 -44.75 26.09 -58.46
N THR A 92 -45.43 25.65 -57.38
CA THR A 92 -46.88 25.45 -57.30
C THR A 92 -47.62 26.43 -56.39
N SER A 93 -46.90 27.25 -55.62
CA SER A 93 -47.50 28.24 -54.74
C SER A 93 -46.55 29.39 -54.41
N CYS A 94 -47.12 30.51 -53.94
CA CYS A 94 -46.35 31.62 -53.37
C CYS A 94 -46.35 31.51 -51.84
N VAL A 95 -45.18 31.69 -51.22
CA VAL A 95 -44.93 31.38 -49.81
C VAL A 95 -44.28 32.56 -49.06
N ALA A 96 -44.54 32.60 -47.75
CA ALA A 96 -44.07 33.64 -46.83
C ALA A 96 -42.65 33.34 -46.31
N SER A 97 -41.71 33.07 -47.22
CA SER A 97 -40.29 32.91 -46.88
C SER A 97 -39.63 34.29 -46.72
N LYS A 98 -38.56 34.40 -45.94
CA LYS A 98 -37.76 35.64 -45.82
C LYS A 98 -36.91 35.91 -47.06
N GLN A 99 -36.60 34.87 -47.83
CA GLN A 99 -35.77 34.91 -49.03
C GLN A 99 -36.28 33.94 -50.08
N SER A 100 -35.72 34.00 -51.30
CA SER A 100 -36.05 33.06 -52.37
C SER A 100 -35.93 31.60 -51.92
N CYS A 101 -36.83 30.74 -52.42
CA CYS A 101 -36.72 29.29 -52.26
C CYS A 101 -35.88 28.65 -53.39
N GLY A 102 -35.48 29.44 -54.39
CA GLY A 102 -34.75 28.98 -55.58
C GLY A 102 -33.23 29.13 -55.47
N SER A 103 -32.57 29.10 -56.63
CA SER A 103 -31.10 29.17 -56.77
C SER A 103 -30.49 30.51 -56.32
N ASP A 104 -31.29 31.58 -56.31
CA ASP A 104 -30.82 32.93 -56.01
C ASP A 104 -30.77 33.22 -54.50
N ARG A 105 -31.07 32.21 -53.69
CA ARG A 105 -30.99 32.32 -52.23
C ARG A 105 -29.54 32.52 -51.80
N PRO A 106 -29.24 33.54 -50.96
CA PRO A 106 -27.92 33.70 -50.36
C PRO A 106 -27.43 32.42 -49.67
N PRO A 107 -26.14 32.05 -49.79
CA PRO A 107 -25.59 30.91 -49.06
C PRO A 107 -25.80 31.02 -47.54
N ASN A 108 -25.99 29.87 -46.86
CA ASN A 108 -26.06 29.77 -45.40
C ASN A 108 -27.16 30.63 -44.74
N SER A 109 -28.30 30.78 -45.42
CA SER A 109 -29.39 31.68 -45.04
C SER A 109 -30.72 30.96 -44.75
N TRP A 110 -30.76 29.63 -44.85
CA TRP A 110 -31.97 28.87 -44.53
C TRP A 110 -32.33 29.01 -43.05
N THR A 111 -33.62 29.16 -42.79
CA THR A 111 -34.20 29.08 -41.44
C THR A 111 -35.31 28.03 -41.47
N ASP A 112 -35.67 27.46 -40.32
CA ASP A 112 -36.72 26.44 -40.24
C ASP A 112 -38.06 26.95 -40.79
N SER A 113 -38.39 28.22 -40.50
CA SER A 113 -39.57 28.89 -41.07
C SER A 113 -39.53 28.93 -42.59
N ASP A 114 -38.36 29.22 -43.17
CA ASP A 114 -38.22 29.27 -44.62
C ASP A 114 -38.26 27.86 -45.22
N CYS A 115 -37.68 26.86 -44.55
CA CYS A 115 -37.70 25.49 -45.02
C CYS A 115 -39.12 24.92 -45.07
N LEU A 116 -39.88 25.11 -43.99
CA LEU A 116 -41.30 24.75 -43.93
C LEU A 116 -42.12 25.48 -45.00
N ALA A 117 -41.89 26.79 -45.19
CA ALA A 117 -42.59 27.57 -46.20
C ALA A 117 -42.25 27.11 -47.62
N CYS A 118 -40.97 26.92 -47.93
CA CYS A 118 -40.48 26.63 -49.28
C CYS A 118 -40.68 25.18 -49.72
N ASN A 119 -40.60 24.20 -48.81
CA ASN A 119 -40.59 22.76 -49.14
C ASN A 119 -41.78 21.98 -48.55
N GLY A 120 -42.67 22.66 -47.81
CA GLY A 120 -43.77 22.01 -47.09
C GLY A 120 -43.28 21.03 -46.02
N THR A 121 -44.05 19.98 -45.78
CA THR A 121 -43.77 18.98 -44.73
C THR A 121 -42.62 18.02 -45.06
N ASN A 122 -42.05 18.11 -46.27
CA ASN A 122 -41.03 17.17 -46.74
C ASN A 122 -39.61 17.55 -46.29
N LYS A 123 -39.33 18.84 -46.04
CA LYS A 123 -38.03 19.35 -45.57
C LYS A 123 -38.25 20.57 -44.69
N ILE A 124 -38.58 20.33 -43.43
CA ILE A 124 -39.09 21.35 -42.51
C ILE A 124 -38.01 22.13 -41.75
N TYR A 125 -36.78 21.62 -41.68
CA TYR A 125 -35.71 22.24 -40.90
C TYR A 125 -34.53 22.66 -41.77
N ALA A 126 -33.89 23.78 -41.43
CA ALA A 126 -32.63 24.18 -42.03
C ALA A 126 -31.50 23.28 -41.51
N SER A 127 -30.51 22.97 -42.35
CA SER A 127 -29.29 22.29 -41.90
C SER A 127 -28.53 23.14 -40.87
N SER A 128 -27.64 22.53 -40.08
CA SER A 128 -26.90 23.24 -39.03
C SER A 128 -26.00 24.36 -39.58
N ASP A 129 -25.50 24.22 -40.80
CA ASP A 129 -24.74 25.25 -41.53
C ASP A 129 -25.63 26.22 -42.33
N LYS A 130 -26.96 26.02 -42.28
CA LYS A 130 -27.99 26.80 -42.99
C LYS A 130 -27.86 26.78 -44.51
N SER A 131 -27.10 25.85 -45.07
CA SER A 131 -26.86 25.75 -46.51
C SER A 131 -28.03 25.13 -47.27
N THR A 132 -28.86 24.31 -46.61
CA THR A 132 -29.97 23.59 -47.24
C THR A 132 -31.13 23.32 -46.27
N CYS A 133 -32.24 22.79 -46.78
CA CYS A 133 -33.34 22.25 -45.98
C CYS A 133 -33.28 20.73 -45.93
N VAL A 134 -33.57 20.16 -44.77
CA VAL A 134 -33.46 18.73 -44.49
C VAL A 134 -34.74 18.18 -43.87
N ASN A 135 -34.94 16.88 -44.05
CA ASN A 135 -36.05 16.15 -43.44
C ASN A 135 -35.61 15.48 -42.13
N SER A 136 -35.18 16.28 -41.16
CA SER A 136 -34.82 15.79 -39.82
C SER A 136 -36.09 15.59 -38.98
N SER A 137 -36.05 14.70 -37.99
CA SER A 137 -37.16 14.53 -37.04
C SER A 137 -37.32 15.75 -36.12
N MET A 138 -36.26 16.58 -36.02
CA MET A 138 -36.20 17.75 -35.15
C MET A 138 -35.32 18.88 -35.72
N PRO A 139 -35.42 20.13 -35.19
CA PRO A 139 -34.59 21.25 -35.62
C PRO A 139 -33.09 20.96 -35.52
N CYS A 140 -32.32 21.34 -36.54
CA CYS A 140 -30.88 21.06 -36.59
C CYS A 140 -30.02 21.99 -35.69
N ASP A 141 -30.65 22.92 -34.98
CA ASP A 141 -30.09 23.77 -33.94
C ASP A 141 -30.52 23.35 -32.52
N SER A 142 -31.24 22.22 -32.41
CA SER A 142 -31.63 21.66 -31.12
C SER A 142 -30.44 21.05 -30.37
N ASN A 143 -30.48 21.13 -29.04
CA ASN A 143 -29.38 20.68 -28.16
C ASN A 143 -29.65 19.32 -27.47
N LEU A 144 -30.74 18.63 -27.79
CA LEU A 144 -31.18 17.44 -27.05
C LEU A 144 -31.83 16.43 -28.02
N LEU A 145 -31.66 15.12 -27.78
CA LEU A 145 -32.31 14.03 -28.52
C LEU A 145 -31.83 13.78 -29.96
N TRP A 146 -30.59 14.14 -30.29
CA TRP A 146 -29.95 13.74 -31.54
C TRP A 146 -29.92 12.22 -31.70
N ASN A 147 -30.26 11.73 -32.90
CA ASN A 147 -30.00 10.37 -33.33
C ASN A 147 -29.14 10.36 -34.60
N ASN A 148 -28.61 9.20 -34.97
CA ASN A 148 -27.71 9.06 -36.12
C ASN A 148 -28.36 9.53 -37.44
N LEU A 149 -29.66 9.30 -37.62
CA LEU A 149 -30.37 9.70 -38.83
C LEU A 149 -30.45 11.22 -38.94
N ASP A 150 -30.74 11.90 -37.84
CA ASP A 150 -30.79 13.36 -37.80
C ASP A 150 -29.40 13.99 -37.93
N CYS A 151 -28.37 13.39 -37.33
CA CYS A 151 -26.98 13.86 -37.48
C CYS A 151 -26.49 13.77 -38.93
N MET A 152 -26.76 12.67 -39.65
CA MET A 152 -26.42 12.55 -41.06
C MET A 152 -27.10 13.62 -41.92
N LYS A 153 -28.37 13.93 -41.62
CA LYS A 153 -29.16 14.93 -42.35
C LYS A 153 -28.70 16.35 -42.04
N CYS A 154 -28.58 16.71 -40.76
CA CYS A 154 -28.33 18.08 -40.32
C CYS A 154 -26.89 18.56 -40.51
N THR A 155 -25.89 17.67 -40.50
CA THR A 155 -24.46 18.04 -40.47
C THR A 155 -23.71 17.82 -41.78
N ASN A 156 -24.43 17.52 -42.87
CA ASN A 156 -23.84 17.23 -44.18
C ASN A 156 -22.74 16.16 -44.12
N TYR A 157 -23.01 15.07 -43.39
CA TYR A 157 -22.11 13.93 -43.16
C TYR A 157 -20.77 14.22 -42.44
N GLN A 158 -20.49 15.45 -42.03
CA GLN A 158 -19.24 15.74 -41.32
C GLN A 158 -19.22 15.17 -39.90
N LYS A 159 -20.41 15.05 -39.28
CA LYS A 159 -20.61 14.49 -37.94
C LYS A 159 -21.80 13.53 -37.98
N PRO A 160 -21.65 12.36 -38.63
CA PRO A 160 -22.79 11.53 -39.02
C PRO A 160 -23.48 10.80 -37.85
N TYR A 161 -22.88 10.80 -36.66
CA TYR A 161 -23.37 10.00 -35.54
C TYR A 161 -23.72 10.88 -34.35
N ALA A 162 -24.75 10.51 -33.61
CA ALA A 162 -25.03 11.11 -32.31
C ALA A 162 -24.08 10.52 -31.26
N ASN A 163 -23.73 11.32 -30.26
CA ASN A 163 -23.13 10.80 -29.03
C ASN A 163 -24.16 9.99 -28.22
N VAL A 164 -23.71 9.25 -27.21
CA VAL A 164 -24.54 8.33 -26.43
C VAL A 164 -25.68 9.06 -25.72
N ASP A 165 -25.45 10.27 -25.25
CA ASP A 165 -26.46 11.09 -24.56
C ASP A 165 -27.42 11.82 -25.52
N GLY A 166 -27.21 11.73 -26.84
CA GLY A 166 -28.01 12.43 -27.84
C GLY A 166 -27.93 13.96 -27.74
N THR A 167 -26.86 14.50 -27.14
CA THR A 167 -26.68 15.95 -26.92
C THR A 167 -25.87 16.60 -28.04
N ALA A 168 -25.14 15.83 -28.84
CA ALA A 168 -24.33 16.34 -29.93
C ALA A 168 -24.17 15.33 -31.07
N CYS A 169 -24.03 15.85 -32.29
CA CYS A 169 -23.47 15.08 -33.41
C CYS A 169 -21.95 15.10 -33.36
N ILE A 170 -21.33 13.97 -33.68
CA ILE A 170 -19.89 13.72 -33.57
C ILE A 170 -19.35 13.01 -34.81
N LYS A 171 -18.03 13.11 -34.97
CA LYS A 171 -17.27 12.44 -36.03
C LYS A 171 -16.40 11.35 -35.42
N VAL A 172 -17.00 10.20 -35.18
CA VAL A 172 -16.30 8.97 -34.76
C VAL A 172 -16.47 7.90 -35.84
N LYS A 173 -15.52 6.98 -35.99
CA LYS A 173 -15.66 5.84 -36.89
C LYS A 173 -14.99 4.62 -36.25
N PRO A 174 -15.74 3.54 -35.94
CA PRO A 174 -17.18 3.33 -36.16
C PRO A 174 -18.07 4.19 -35.23
N LYS A 175 -19.41 4.11 -35.38
CA LYS A 175 -20.35 4.79 -34.47
C LYS A 175 -20.22 4.22 -33.05
N CYS A 176 -20.61 4.98 -32.02
CA CYS A 176 -20.29 4.66 -30.63
C CYS A 176 -20.71 3.26 -30.16
N ASP A 177 -21.84 2.75 -30.64
CA ASP A 177 -22.38 1.42 -30.35
C ASP A 177 -21.78 0.29 -31.22
N GLU A 178 -20.90 0.63 -32.16
CA GLU A 178 -20.18 -0.30 -33.04
C GLU A 178 -18.66 -0.33 -32.76
N ILE A 179 -18.16 0.48 -31.83
CA ILE A 179 -16.76 0.42 -31.42
C ILE A 179 -16.54 -0.93 -30.73
N ALA A 180 -15.75 -1.79 -31.38
CA ALA A 180 -15.47 -3.11 -30.88
C ALA A 180 -14.74 -3.06 -29.53
N ASP A 181 -14.98 -4.07 -28.70
CA ASP A 181 -14.22 -4.29 -27.49
C ASP A 181 -12.71 -4.29 -27.81
N ASN A 182 -11.94 -3.61 -26.96
CA ASN A 182 -10.50 -3.42 -27.09
C ASN A 182 -10.04 -2.43 -28.17
N SER A 183 -10.95 -1.60 -28.69
CA SER A 183 -10.65 -0.59 -29.71
C SER A 183 -10.89 0.86 -29.28
N TRP A 184 -11.45 1.11 -28.08
CA TRP A 184 -11.70 2.47 -27.60
C TRP A 184 -10.41 3.28 -27.45
N THR A 185 -10.45 4.52 -27.91
CA THR A 185 -9.43 5.54 -27.64
C THR A 185 -9.98 6.66 -26.76
N ASP A 186 -9.10 7.43 -26.12
CA ASP A 186 -9.50 8.61 -25.33
C ASP A 186 -10.31 9.61 -26.17
N GLN A 187 -9.94 9.74 -27.45
CA GLN A 187 -10.67 10.60 -28.39
C GLN A 187 -12.09 10.09 -28.67
N ASP A 188 -12.26 8.78 -28.80
CA ASP A 188 -13.57 8.16 -28.98
C ASP A 188 -14.42 8.34 -27.72
N CYS A 189 -13.85 8.15 -26.54
CA CYS A 189 -14.55 8.34 -25.26
C CYS A 189 -15.04 9.78 -25.09
N LEU A 190 -14.17 10.76 -25.32
CA LEU A 190 -14.53 12.17 -25.26
C LEU A 190 -15.64 12.54 -26.25
N ALA A 191 -15.60 11.98 -27.46
CA ALA A 191 -16.63 12.23 -28.47
C ALA A 191 -17.96 11.52 -28.13
N CYS A 192 -17.92 10.24 -27.80
CA CYS A 192 -19.11 9.40 -27.61
C CYS A 192 -19.82 9.64 -26.28
N GLN A 193 -19.09 9.88 -25.20
CA GLN A 193 -19.65 10.02 -23.84
C GLN A 193 -19.60 11.46 -23.33
N GLY A 194 -18.90 12.36 -24.02
CA GLY A 194 -18.71 13.74 -23.57
C GLY A 194 -17.81 13.85 -22.34
N ILE A 195 -18.04 14.87 -21.51
CA ILE A 195 -17.16 15.20 -20.37
C ILE A 195 -17.28 14.22 -19.19
N SER A 196 -18.31 13.38 -19.14
CA SER A 196 -18.58 12.46 -18.03
C SER A 196 -17.69 11.21 -18.08
N SER A 197 -17.22 10.79 -19.26
CA SER A 197 -16.31 9.64 -19.44
C SER A 197 -15.28 9.92 -20.55
N GLN A 198 -14.10 10.40 -20.15
CA GLN A 198 -13.16 11.06 -21.08
C GLN A 198 -12.07 10.13 -21.61
N TYR A 199 -11.81 9.01 -20.95
CA TYR A 199 -10.63 8.18 -21.23
C TYR A 199 -11.01 6.73 -21.47
N ALA A 200 -10.28 6.05 -22.35
CA ALA A 200 -10.44 4.62 -22.56
C ALA A 200 -9.82 3.85 -21.38
N SER A 201 -10.44 2.72 -21.02
CA SER A 201 -9.88 1.76 -20.07
C SER A 201 -8.54 1.20 -20.57
N ILE A 202 -7.75 0.57 -19.68
CA ILE A 202 -6.43 0.03 -20.04
C ILE A 202 -6.52 -1.05 -21.13
N ASN A 203 -7.59 -1.84 -21.12
CA ASN A 203 -7.88 -2.87 -22.11
C ASN A 203 -8.67 -2.33 -23.31
N LYS A 204 -8.98 -1.03 -23.35
CA LYS A 204 -9.71 -0.35 -24.43
C LYS A 204 -11.12 -0.91 -24.69
N SER A 205 -11.74 -1.51 -23.68
CA SER A 205 -13.08 -2.11 -23.82
C SER A 205 -14.22 -1.16 -23.46
N TYR A 206 -13.97 -0.09 -22.69
CA TYR A 206 -14.98 0.88 -22.30
C TYR A 206 -14.35 2.22 -21.93
N CYS A 207 -15.20 3.24 -21.71
CA CYS A 207 -14.79 4.56 -21.27
C CYS A 207 -14.94 4.73 -19.76
N VAL A 208 -14.04 5.51 -19.16
CA VAL A 208 -14.00 5.77 -17.72
C VAL A 208 -13.97 7.25 -17.40
N SER A 209 -14.48 7.56 -16.21
CA SER A 209 -14.43 8.90 -15.62
C SER A 209 -13.27 8.99 -14.65
N THR A 210 -12.09 9.31 -15.17
CA THR A 210 -10.87 9.52 -14.38
C THR A 210 -10.32 10.91 -14.61
N LYS A 211 -9.47 11.39 -13.70
CA LYS A 211 -8.86 12.72 -13.82
C LYS A 211 -7.81 12.78 -14.94
N PHE A 212 -7.14 11.65 -15.17
CA PHE A 212 -6.10 11.50 -16.20
C PHE A 212 -6.37 10.22 -17.00
N THR A 213 -5.75 10.13 -18.19
CA THR A 213 -5.78 8.93 -19.05
C THR A 213 -5.32 7.68 -18.30
N CYS A 214 -5.83 6.52 -18.73
CA CYS A 214 -5.39 5.21 -18.26
C CYS A 214 -4.14 4.72 -19.01
N GLY A 215 -3.77 5.37 -20.13
CA GLY A 215 -2.68 4.96 -21.00
C GLY A 215 -1.29 5.44 -20.57
N SER A 216 -0.35 5.34 -21.51
CA SER A 216 1.07 5.71 -21.31
C SER A 216 1.30 7.19 -21.03
N ASP A 217 0.39 8.05 -21.47
CA ASP A 217 0.54 9.51 -21.37
C ASP A 217 0.12 10.05 -20.00
N ARG A 218 -0.21 9.16 -19.06
CA ARG A 218 -0.58 9.53 -17.70
C ARG A 218 0.61 10.12 -16.95
N PRO A 219 0.44 11.26 -16.24
CA PRO A 219 1.50 11.81 -15.40
C PRO A 219 1.99 10.81 -14.34
N SER A 220 3.29 10.78 -14.07
CA SER A 220 3.85 9.95 -13.00
C SER A 220 3.29 10.36 -11.63
N ASN A 221 3.23 9.39 -10.69
CA ASN A 221 2.80 9.60 -9.30
C ASN A 221 1.37 10.15 -9.14
N SER A 222 0.50 9.87 -10.11
CA SER A 222 -0.86 10.39 -10.17
C SER A 222 -1.93 9.31 -9.98
N TRP A 223 -1.57 8.03 -9.86
CA TRP A 223 -2.55 6.96 -9.68
C TRP A 223 -3.17 7.01 -8.29
N THR A 224 -4.49 6.86 -8.24
CA THR A 224 -5.25 6.58 -7.02
C THR A 224 -5.93 5.22 -7.12
N ASP A 225 -6.33 4.65 -5.98
CA ASP A 225 -7.05 3.38 -5.95
C ASP A 225 -8.32 3.41 -6.80
N PHE A 226 -9.08 4.51 -6.72
CA PHE A 226 -10.28 4.69 -7.52
C PHE A 226 -9.96 4.63 -9.02
N GLU A 227 -8.95 5.36 -9.47
CA GLU A 227 -8.58 5.39 -10.89
C GLU A 227 -8.03 4.05 -11.37
N CYS A 228 -7.27 3.35 -10.53
CA CYS A 228 -6.81 1.99 -10.83
C CYS A 228 -7.99 1.03 -11.03
N GLN A 229 -8.99 1.08 -10.16
CA GLN A 229 -10.17 0.22 -10.28
C GLN A 229 -11.02 0.59 -11.51
N GLN A 230 -11.18 1.88 -11.80
CA GLN A 230 -11.88 2.35 -13.00
C GLN A 230 -11.16 1.91 -14.28
N CYS A 231 -9.86 2.22 -14.40
CA CYS A 231 -9.08 1.93 -15.60
C CYS A 231 -8.92 0.44 -15.91
N TYR A 232 -8.85 -0.42 -14.88
CA TYR A 232 -8.67 -1.86 -15.04
C TYR A 232 -9.97 -2.67 -14.93
N GLY A 233 -11.07 -2.08 -14.44
CA GLY A 233 -12.38 -2.73 -14.35
C GLY A 233 -12.48 -3.81 -13.28
N THR A 234 -11.66 -3.72 -12.24
CA THR A 234 -11.60 -4.70 -11.16
C THR A 234 -11.31 -4.06 -9.82
N SER A 235 -11.96 -4.54 -8.76
CA SER A 235 -11.79 -4.05 -7.39
C SER A 235 -10.49 -4.48 -6.72
N LYS A 236 -9.69 -5.36 -7.35
CA LYS A 236 -8.44 -5.90 -6.81
C LYS A 236 -7.17 -5.25 -7.37
N VAL A 237 -7.31 -4.08 -7.98
CA VAL A 237 -6.18 -3.33 -8.52
C VAL A 237 -6.15 -1.97 -7.84
N PHE A 238 -5.01 -1.65 -7.24
CA PHE A 238 -4.82 -0.49 -6.36
C PHE A 238 -3.58 0.29 -6.79
N ALA A 239 -3.52 1.58 -6.44
CA ALA A 239 -2.31 2.35 -6.68
C ALA A 239 -1.19 1.84 -5.76
N ASN A 240 0.03 1.70 -6.28
CA ASN A 240 1.17 1.38 -5.44
C ASN A 240 1.50 2.53 -4.47
N THR A 241 2.38 2.30 -3.50
CA THR A 241 2.72 3.31 -2.48
C THR A 241 3.36 4.59 -3.03
N GLY A 242 3.92 4.54 -4.25
CA GLY A 242 4.48 5.71 -4.94
C GLY A 242 3.48 6.41 -5.88
N ASN A 243 2.24 5.92 -5.98
CA ASN A 243 1.23 6.35 -6.96
C ASN A 243 1.72 6.28 -8.43
N SER A 244 2.77 5.52 -8.70
CA SER A 244 3.44 5.47 -10.00
C SER A 244 2.85 4.41 -10.93
N SER A 245 2.20 3.39 -10.39
CA SER A 245 1.52 2.34 -11.15
C SER A 245 0.35 1.74 -10.38
N CYS A 246 -0.50 1.02 -11.09
CA CYS A 246 -1.52 0.15 -10.52
C CYS A 246 -0.99 -1.27 -10.36
N VAL A 247 -1.31 -1.91 -9.23
CA VAL A 247 -0.81 -3.23 -8.88
C VAL A 247 -1.95 -4.12 -8.38
N ASN A 248 -1.86 -5.41 -8.70
CA ASN A 248 -2.81 -6.39 -8.20
C ASN A 248 -2.47 -6.72 -6.74
N SER A 249 -3.35 -6.33 -5.83
CA SER A 249 -3.24 -6.59 -4.40
C SER A 249 -4.63 -6.92 -3.86
N ASN A 250 -4.69 -7.71 -2.78
CA ASN A 250 -5.98 -8.05 -2.18
C ASN A 250 -6.63 -6.86 -1.45
N LEU A 251 -5.84 -5.85 -1.07
CA LEU A 251 -6.24 -4.67 -0.33
C LEU A 251 -5.45 -3.46 -0.84
N THR A 252 -5.93 -2.25 -0.55
CA THR A 252 -5.20 -1.01 -0.87
C THR A 252 -3.75 -1.01 -0.35
N CYS A 253 -2.86 -0.37 -1.09
CA CYS A 253 -1.48 -0.13 -0.69
C CYS A 253 -1.33 1.14 0.16
N GLY A 254 -2.36 1.98 0.24
CA GLY A 254 -2.34 3.27 0.91
C GLY A 254 -2.68 3.21 2.41
N SER A 255 -2.88 4.38 3.00
CA SER A 255 -3.18 4.56 4.43
C SER A 255 -4.50 3.92 4.87
N SER A 256 -5.42 3.68 3.94
CA SER A 256 -6.72 3.06 4.22
C SER A 256 -6.65 1.54 4.39
N ARG A 257 -5.46 0.94 4.27
CA ARG A 257 -5.27 -0.51 4.45
C ARG A 257 -5.58 -0.91 5.90
N PRO A 258 -6.42 -1.93 6.14
CA PRO A 258 -6.63 -2.44 7.49
C PRO A 258 -5.33 -2.92 8.14
N SER A 259 -5.18 -2.62 9.43
CA SER A 259 -3.98 -2.98 10.20
C SER A 259 -3.76 -4.49 10.23
N LYS A 260 -2.49 -4.94 10.24
CA LYS A 260 -2.10 -6.35 10.41
C LYS A 260 -2.56 -7.29 9.28
N GLN A 261 -2.72 -6.76 8.06
CA GLN A 261 -3.15 -7.52 6.89
C GLN A 261 -2.16 -7.44 5.71
N TRP A 262 -0.90 -7.09 5.95
CA TRP A 262 0.13 -7.22 4.92
C TRP A 262 0.49 -8.68 4.67
N THR A 263 0.59 -9.04 3.40
CA THR A 263 1.16 -10.32 2.94
C THR A 263 2.44 -10.04 2.15
N ASN A 264 3.30 -11.04 1.97
CA ASN A 264 4.50 -10.87 1.13
C ASN A 264 4.13 -10.50 -0.31
N GLN A 265 3.06 -11.09 -0.84
CA GLN A 265 2.55 -10.77 -2.17
C GLN A 265 2.15 -9.29 -2.27
N ASP A 266 1.42 -8.79 -1.28
CA ASP A 266 1.00 -7.38 -1.25
C ASP A 266 2.20 -6.45 -1.05
N CYS A 267 3.16 -6.82 -0.20
CA CYS A 267 4.35 -6.01 0.03
C CYS A 267 5.18 -5.84 -1.25
N LEU A 268 5.43 -6.95 -1.96
CA LEU A 268 6.12 -6.92 -3.26
C LEU A 268 5.34 -6.09 -4.29
N ALA A 269 4.02 -6.28 -4.40
CA ALA A 269 3.20 -5.53 -5.33
C ALA A 269 3.19 -4.02 -5.01
N CYS A 270 2.93 -3.65 -3.76
CA CYS A 270 2.73 -2.27 -3.34
C CYS A 270 4.01 -1.44 -3.20
N ASN A 271 5.15 -2.07 -2.88
CA ASN A 271 6.40 -1.38 -2.56
C ASN A 271 7.57 -1.79 -3.47
N GLY A 272 7.43 -2.88 -4.23
CA GLY A 272 8.50 -3.43 -5.03
C GLY A 272 9.56 -4.21 -4.23
N PRO A 273 10.67 -4.60 -4.88
CA PRO A 273 11.68 -5.47 -4.29
C PRO A 273 12.37 -4.92 -3.04
N SER A 274 12.38 -3.59 -2.86
CA SER A 274 13.02 -2.94 -1.72
C SER A 274 12.29 -3.15 -0.39
N LYS A 275 10.99 -3.51 -0.41
CA LYS A 275 10.20 -3.82 0.80
C LYS A 275 9.18 -4.93 0.51
N GLN A 276 9.69 -6.09 0.10
CA GLN A 276 8.86 -7.16 -0.44
C GLN A 276 8.26 -8.13 0.61
N TYR A 277 8.62 -8.01 1.89
CA TYR A 277 8.16 -8.96 2.91
C TYR A 277 7.30 -8.29 3.97
N ALA A 278 6.21 -8.94 4.37
CA ALA A 278 5.46 -8.54 5.55
C ALA A 278 6.26 -8.88 6.81
N ASN A 279 6.28 -7.98 7.79
CA ASN A 279 6.81 -8.28 9.11
C ASN A 279 5.95 -9.33 9.84
N ALA A 280 6.44 -9.86 10.96
CA ALA A 280 5.84 -11.03 11.60
C ALA A 280 4.41 -10.78 12.13
N ASP A 281 4.07 -9.56 12.53
CA ASP A 281 2.73 -9.18 12.97
C ASP A 281 1.85 -8.64 11.83
N ARG A 282 2.37 -8.66 10.58
CA ARG A 282 1.71 -8.21 9.35
C ARG A 282 1.31 -6.74 9.34
N SER A 283 1.87 -5.92 10.22
CA SER A 283 1.56 -4.49 10.32
C SER A 283 2.27 -3.65 9.27
N ALA A 284 3.40 -4.11 8.72
CA ALA A 284 4.21 -3.34 7.78
C ALA A 284 4.99 -4.22 6.78
N CYS A 285 5.49 -3.58 5.72
CA CYS A 285 6.41 -4.18 4.75
C CYS A 285 7.86 -3.77 5.01
N VAL A 286 8.77 -4.72 4.88
CA VAL A 286 10.18 -4.59 5.26
C VAL A 286 11.13 -5.17 4.21
N PRO A 287 12.40 -4.70 4.16
CA PRO A 287 13.40 -5.14 3.18
C PRO A 287 14.01 -6.54 3.45
N SER A 288 13.78 -7.14 4.63
CA SER A 288 14.55 -8.31 5.14
C SER A 288 14.61 -9.49 4.17
N ILE A 289 15.80 -9.79 3.63
CA ILE A 289 16.06 -10.96 2.79
C ILE A 289 16.40 -12.16 3.69
N PRO A 290 15.79 -13.36 3.53
CA PRO A 290 14.88 -13.78 2.46
C PRO A 290 13.38 -13.81 2.83
N ASN A 291 12.99 -13.67 4.10
CA ASN A 291 11.61 -13.41 4.57
C ASN A 291 11.58 -13.26 6.11
N CYS A 292 10.44 -12.83 6.67
CA CYS A 292 10.24 -12.71 8.13
C CYS A 292 9.51 -13.90 8.78
N GLY A 293 9.24 -14.96 8.00
CA GLY A 293 8.36 -16.07 8.37
C GLY A 293 9.12 -17.36 8.73
N SER A 294 8.36 -18.44 8.88
CA SER A 294 8.87 -19.79 9.21
C SER A 294 9.63 -20.46 8.07
N GLY A 295 9.62 -19.88 6.87
CA GLY A 295 10.35 -20.38 5.70
C GLY A 295 11.74 -19.77 5.53
N ARG A 296 12.23 -18.99 6.50
CA ARG A 296 13.59 -18.44 6.44
C ARG A 296 14.61 -19.55 6.78
N PRO A 297 15.66 -19.74 5.97
CA PRO A 297 16.73 -20.68 6.30
C PRO A 297 17.39 -20.33 7.64
N SER A 298 17.73 -21.35 8.42
CA SER A 298 18.58 -21.19 9.60
C SER A 298 19.93 -20.59 9.20
N ASN A 299 20.59 -19.90 10.14
CA ASN A 299 21.89 -19.28 9.99
C ASN A 299 21.91 -18.06 9.05
N THR A 300 20.81 -17.32 8.96
CA THR A 300 20.72 -16.13 8.09
C THR A 300 20.20 -14.89 8.79
N TRP A 301 19.73 -14.98 10.04
CA TRP A 301 19.21 -13.81 10.77
C TRP A 301 20.34 -12.83 11.14
N THR A 302 20.10 -11.56 10.86
CA THR A 302 20.93 -10.45 11.34
C THR A 302 20.14 -9.58 12.32
N ASP A 303 20.82 -8.78 13.13
CA ASP A 303 20.15 -7.81 14.03
C ASP A 303 19.24 -6.85 13.26
N SER A 304 19.67 -6.39 12.09
CA SER A 304 18.84 -5.55 11.20
C SER A 304 17.56 -6.25 10.76
N ASP A 305 17.65 -7.55 10.44
CA ASP A 305 16.48 -8.32 10.05
C ASP A 305 15.55 -8.57 11.23
N CYS A 306 16.11 -8.85 12.41
CA CYS A 306 15.33 -9.07 13.61
C CYS A 306 14.54 -7.82 14.01
N LEU A 307 15.19 -6.66 14.00
CA LEU A 307 14.52 -5.39 14.23
C LEU A 307 13.42 -5.13 13.18
N ALA A 308 13.69 -5.39 11.90
CA ALA A 308 12.70 -5.18 10.84
C ALA A 308 11.52 -6.17 10.94
N CYS A 309 11.78 -7.45 11.17
CA CYS A 309 10.77 -8.50 11.11
C CYS A 309 9.99 -8.69 12.41
N LYS A 310 10.63 -8.56 13.56
CA LYS A 310 10.06 -8.86 14.88
C LYS A 310 9.93 -7.61 15.77
N GLY A 311 10.52 -6.48 15.36
CA GLY A 311 10.51 -5.24 16.11
C GLY A 311 11.37 -5.30 17.37
N ILE A 312 11.22 -4.27 18.20
CA ILE A 312 12.01 -4.07 19.44
C ILE A 312 11.91 -5.22 20.45
N SER A 313 10.86 -6.04 20.37
CA SER A 313 10.65 -7.16 21.29
C SER A 313 11.69 -8.28 21.13
N LYS A 314 12.23 -8.45 19.92
CA LYS A 314 13.21 -9.47 19.54
C LYS A 314 14.16 -8.90 18.48
N GLN A 315 14.93 -7.88 18.86
CA GLN A 315 15.69 -7.09 17.90
C GLN A 315 17.07 -7.67 17.53
N TYR A 316 17.54 -8.72 18.21
CA TYR A 316 18.88 -9.27 18.00
C TYR A 316 18.80 -10.70 17.49
N ALA A 317 19.67 -11.06 16.54
CA ALA A 317 19.86 -12.43 16.13
C ALA A 317 20.61 -13.20 17.22
N ASN A 318 20.22 -14.45 17.47
CA ASN A 318 21.02 -15.34 18.32
C ASN A 318 22.34 -15.72 17.64
N ILE A 319 23.24 -16.37 18.39
CA ILE A 319 24.62 -16.65 17.96
C ILE A 319 24.69 -17.52 16.70
N ASP A 320 23.80 -18.50 16.59
CA ASP A 320 23.74 -19.37 15.41
C ASP A 320 22.92 -18.76 14.27
N GLN A 321 22.40 -17.54 14.44
CA GLN A 321 21.59 -16.82 13.45
C GLN A 321 20.35 -17.61 12.98
N SER A 322 19.82 -18.48 13.85
CA SER A 322 18.63 -19.29 13.58
C SER A 322 17.31 -18.60 13.96
N ASP A 323 17.33 -17.67 14.93
CA ASP A 323 16.14 -16.93 15.37
C ASP A 323 16.49 -15.55 15.96
N CYS A 324 15.45 -14.74 16.18
CA CYS A 324 15.53 -13.47 16.85
C CYS A 324 15.15 -13.59 18.32
N VAL A 325 15.92 -12.94 19.18
CA VAL A 325 15.83 -13.09 20.63
C VAL A 325 15.70 -11.75 21.33
N SER A 326 15.11 -11.81 22.52
CA SER A 326 15.00 -10.67 23.43
C SER A 326 16.24 -10.67 24.32
N SER A 327 17.26 -9.94 23.89
CA SER A 327 18.49 -9.67 24.64
C SER A 327 18.58 -8.17 24.83
N ALA A 328 19.21 -7.72 25.92
CA ALA A 328 19.42 -6.29 26.17
C ALA A 328 20.37 -5.65 25.14
N PHE A 329 21.29 -6.45 24.58
CA PHE A 329 22.27 -6.05 23.58
C PHE A 329 22.47 -7.14 22.52
N THR A 330 23.17 -6.82 21.42
CA THR A 330 23.53 -7.80 20.38
C THR A 330 24.20 -9.05 20.97
N CYS A 331 23.93 -10.22 20.38
CA CYS A 331 24.48 -11.48 20.83
C CYS A 331 25.90 -11.72 20.29
N GLY A 332 26.32 -11.04 19.22
CA GLY A 332 27.57 -11.32 18.52
C GLY A 332 28.80 -10.60 19.07
N ASN A 333 29.89 -10.66 18.30
CA ASN A 333 31.18 -10.05 18.63
C ASN A 333 31.15 -8.52 18.76
N GLN A 334 30.06 -7.87 18.33
CA GLN A 334 29.86 -6.43 18.44
C GLN A 334 29.31 -6.01 19.81
N ARG A 335 29.01 -6.97 20.69
CA ARG A 335 28.50 -6.68 22.03
C ARG A 335 29.56 -5.96 22.86
N THR A 336 29.17 -4.87 23.50
CA THR A 336 30.02 -4.17 24.47
C THR A 336 30.45 -5.11 25.59
N ALA A 337 31.74 -5.15 25.89
CA ALA A 337 32.26 -5.96 26.98
C ALA A 337 31.59 -5.62 28.32
N ASN A 338 31.52 -6.59 29.23
CA ASN A 338 30.99 -6.43 30.59
C ASN A 338 29.49 -6.09 30.65
N THR A 339 28.73 -6.54 29.66
CA THR A 339 27.27 -6.31 29.60
C THR A 339 26.46 -7.60 29.56
N TRP A 340 27.08 -8.78 29.57
CA TRP A 340 26.35 -10.05 29.54
C TRP A 340 25.59 -10.29 30.85
N THR A 341 24.31 -10.62 30.73
CA THR A 341 23.49 -11.13 31.84
C THR A 341 23.13 -12.60 31.62
N ASP A 342 22.70 -13.31 32.66
CA ASP A 342 22.24 -14.69 32.53
C ASP A 342 21.06 -14.82 31.55
N SER A 343 20.14 -13.85 31.59
CA SER A 343 19.01 -13.79 30.65
C SER A 343 19.48 -13.65 29.21
N ASP A 344 20.49 -12.80 28.96
CA ASP A 344 21.04 -12.61 27.62
C ASP A 344 21.78 -13.86 27.15
N CYS A 345 22.51 -14.54 28.02
CA CYS A 345 23.21 -15.77 27.68
C CYS A 345 22.24 -16.87 27.26
N LEU A 346 21.17 -17.08 28.04
CA LEU A 346 20.12 -18.02 27.69
C LEU A 346 19.41 -17.64 26.38
N ALA A 347 19.13 -16.36 26.16
CA ALA A 347 18.52 -15.88 24.93
C ALA A 347 19.44 -16.11 23.72
N CYS A 348 20.70 -15.71 23.81
CA CYS A 348 21.64 -15.69 22.68
C CYS A 348 22.23 -17.06 22.30
N TYR A 349 22.43 -17.96 23.27
CA TYR A 349 23.07 -19.27 23.06
C TYR A 349 22.13 -20.45 23.32
N GLY A 350 20.91 -20.19 23.78
CA GLY A 350 20.00 -21.24 24.25
C GLY A 350 20.55 -21.97 25.48
N THR A 351 20.21 -23.26 25.60
CA THR A 351 20.61 -24.08 26.76
C THR A 351 22.09 -24.44 26.80
N SER A 352 22.85 -24.15 25.74
CA SER A 352 24.26 -24.56 25.59
C SER A 352 25.25 -23.69 26.39
N LYS A 353 24.90 -22.45 26.73
CA LYS A 353 25.70 -21.50 27.53
C LYS A 353 24.77 -20.60 28.36
N GLN A 354 24.39 -21.06 29.55
CA GLN A 354 23.25 -20.50 30.28
C GLN A 354 23.55 -19.25 31.10
N TYR A 355 24.82 -19.02 31.47
CA TYR A 355 25.14 -18.02 32.49
C TYR A 355 26.26 -17.09 32.06
N SER A 356 26.18 -15.85 32.53
CA SER A 356 27.23 -14.86 32.40
C SER A 356 28.32 -15.13 33.43
N ASN A 357 29.59 -14.97 33.05
CA ASN A 357 30.69 -15.04 34.01
C ASN A 357 30.66 -13.82 34.97
N ILE A 358 31.47 -13.87 36.03
CA ILE A 358 31.51 -12.80 37.05
C ILE A 358 31.85 -11.43 36.46
N ALA A 359 32.72 -11.40 35.45
CA ALA A 359 33.12 -10.17 34.77
C ALA A 359 32.08 -9.65 33.76
N GLN A 360 31.00 -10.39 33.52
CA GLN A 360 29.99 -10.10 32.48
C GLN A 360 30.55 -9.98 31.07
N SER A 361 31.71 -10.57 30.82
CA SER A 361 32.47 -10.45 29.58
C SER A 361 32.14 -11.56 28.58
N LYS A 362 31.59 -12.70 29.03
CA LYS A 362 31.21 -13.83 28.17
C LYS A 362 30.18 -14.74 28.82
N CYS A 363 29.46 -15.49 27.99
CA CYS A 363 28.62 -16.59 28.42
C CYS A 363 29.43 -17.88 28.60
N ILE A 364 29.10 -18.63 29.63
CA ILE A 364 29.79 -19.85 30.03
C ILE A 364 28.80 -20.99 30.27
N SER A 365 29.32 -22.22 30.23
CA SER A 365 28.57 -23.40 30.64
C SER A 365 28.90 -23.65 32.11
N SER A 366 27.97 -23.31 32.99
CA SER A 366 28.00 -23.67 34.41
C SER A 366 26.68 -24.32 34.77
N ASN A 367 26.67 -25.10 35.85
CA ASN A 367 25.45 -25.75 36.32
C ASN A 367 24.45 -24.75 36.92
N LEU A 368 24.93 -23.62 37.44
CA LEU A 368 24.14 -22.58 38.10
C LEU A 368 24.70 -21.19 37.78
N THR A 369 23.94 -20.14 38.09
CA THR A 369 24.38 -18.75 37.92
C THR A 369 25.71 -18.48 38.62
N CYS A 370 26.55 -17.64 38.00
CA CYS A 370 27.76 -17.12 38.63
C CYS A 370 27.47 -15.93 39.55
N SER A 371 26.25 -15.38 39.52
CA SER A 371 25.89 -14.17 40.27
C SER A 371 25.67 -14.43 41.77
N TYR A 372 25.37 -13.35 42.51
CA TYR A 372 24.99 -13.42 43.93
C TYR A 372 23.70 -14.23 44.17
N SER A 373 22.90 -14.47 43.13
CA SER A 373 21.68 -15.28 43.20
C SER A 373 21.95 -16.78 43.23
N ARG A 374 23.23 -17.20 43.18
CA ARG A 374 23.59 -18.62 43.26
C ARG A 374 23.21 -19.18 44.63
N PRO A 375 22.52 -20.34 44.71
CA PRO A 375 22.26 -21.02 45.97
C PRO A 375 23.54 -21.26 46.77
N ALA A 376 23.49 -21.04 48.09
CA ALA A 376 24.61 -21.31 48.98
C ALA A 376 25.05 -22.78 48.90
N ASN A 377 26.34 -23.04 49.15
CA ASN A 377 26.92 -24.39 49.22
C ASN A 377 26.77 -25.22 47.94
N SER A 378 26.75 -24.56 46.78
CA SER A 378 26.51 -25.21 45.48
C SER A 378 27.67 -25.09 44.49
N TRP A 379 28.78 -24.42 44.84
CA TRP A 379 29.94 -24.29 43.96
C TRP A 379 30.62 -25.63 43.68
N THR A 380 31.04 -25.83 42.44
CA THR A 380 31.91 -26.93 42.01
C THR A 380 33.18 -26.36 41.39
N ASP A 381 34.26 -27.13 41.35
CA ASP A 381 35.52 -26.68 40.72
C ASP A 381 35.31 -26.29 39.25
N SER A 382 34.48 -27.06 38.53
CA SER A 382 34.12 -26.74 37.15
C SER A 382 33.41 -25.39 37.04
N ASP A 383 32.48 -25.10 37.95
CA ASP A 383 31.79 -23.81 37.97
C ASP A 383 32.72 -22.67 38.36
N CYS A 384 33.63 -22.88 39.31
CA CYS A 384 34.60 -21.87 39.72
C CYS A 384 35.52 -21.48 38.55
N LEU A 385 36.12 -22.48 37.90
CA LEU A 385 36.94 -22.26 36.71
C LEU A 385 36.13 -21.58 35.58
N ALA A 386 34.87 -21.94 35.38
CA ALA A 386 34.04 -21.33 34.35
C ALA A 386 33.67 -19.86 34.68
N CYS A 387 33.23 -19.59 35.91
CA CYS A 387 32.73 -18.29 36.36
C CYS A 387 33.83 -17.25 36.61
N TYR A 388 34.96 -17.68 37.15
CA TYR A 388 36.08 -16.82 37.55
C TYR A 388 37.33 -16.98 36.68
N GLY A 389 37.39 -18.01 35.82
CA GLY A 389 38.58 -18.31 35.03
C GLY A 389 39.74 -18.77 35.90
N ALA A 390 40.96 -18.52 35.43
CA ALA A 390 42.17 -18.89 36.15
C ALA A 390 42.35 -18.15 37.49
N SER A 391 41.56 -17.09 37.75
CA SER A 391 41.67 -16.31 38.98
C SER A 391 41.14 -17.05 40.21
N LYS A 392 40.17 -17.96 40.06
CA LYS A 392 39.63 -18.80 41.14
C LYS A 392 39.13 -20.12 40.56
N GLN A 393 39.92 -21.19 40.70
CA GLN A 393 39.69 -22.44 39.97
C GLN A 393 38.90 -23.47 40.79
N TYR A 394 38.89 -23.34 42.12
CA TYR A 394 38.41 -24.41 42.99
C TYR A 394 37.31 -23.93 43.92
N ALA A 395 36.30 -24.78 44.11
CA ALA A 395 35.31 -24.61 45.15
C ALA A 395 35.94 -24.99 46.48
N ASN A 396 35.67 -24.21 47.51
CA ASN A 396 36.10 -24.58 48.85
C ASN A 396 35.29 -25.79 49.37
N PRO A 397 35.73 -26.51 50.42
CA PRO A 397 35.12 -27.79 50.80
C PRO A 397 33.64 -27.73 51.18
N ASN A 398 33.16 -26.60 51.72
CA ASN A 398 31.73 -26.41 52.01
C ASN A 398 30.93 -25.88 50.80
N LYS A 399 31.57 -25.73 49.64
CA LYS A 399 31.00 -25.27 48.37
C LYS A 399 30.36 -23.88 48.41
N SER A 400 30.71 -23.06 49.41
CA SER A 400 30.11 -21.73 49.59
C SER A 400 30.78 -20.66 48.72
N LEU A 401 32.03 -20.86 48.32
CA LEU A 401 32.81 -19.86 47.58
C LEU A 401 33.89 -20.51 46.70
N CYS A 402 34.30 -19.76 45.67
CA CYS A 402 35.46 -20.12 44.84
C CYS A 402 36.73 -19.45 45.36
N ILE A 403 37.85 -20.16 45.26
CA ILE A 403 39.15 -19.69 45.72
C ILE A 403 40.26 -19.89 44.68
N ALA A 404 41.34 -19.15 44.93
CA ALA A 404 42.56 -19.11 44.14
C ALA A 404 43.69 -19.84 44.87
N THR A 405 43.51 -21.11 45.25
CA THR A 405 44.59 -21.89 45.87
C THR A 405 45.19 -22.84 44.84
N LEU A 406 46.51 -22.94 44.81
CA LEU A 406 47.20 -24.03 44.15
C LEU A 406 48.07 -24.67 45.22
N PRO A 407 47.88 -25.95 45.58
CA PRO A 407 46.89 -26.94 45.08
C PRO A 407 45.46 -26.88 45.67
N ILE A 408 44.58 -27.79 45.20
CA ILE A 408 43.14 -27.89 45.51
C ILE A 408 42.84 -28.10 47.00
N CYS A 409 41.62 -27.76 47.44
CA CYS A 409 41.20 -28.03 48.82
C CYS A 409 40.81 -29.50 49.04
N GLY A 410 40.86 -29.91 50.31
CA GLY A 410 40.32 -31.20 50.75
C GLY A 410 41.24 -32.38 50.48
N SER A 411 40.66 -33.58 50.43
CA SER A 411 41.38 -34.86 50.38
C SER A 411 42.12 -35.13 49.07
N GLN A 412 41.85 -34.34 48.04
CA GLN A 412 42.52 -34.45 46.74
C GLN A 412 43.83 -33.63 46.70
N ARG A 413 44.11 -32.84 47.74
CA ARG A 413 45.35 -32.07 47.83
C ARG A 413 46.54 -33.02 48.06
N PRO A 414 47.68 -32.82 47.36
CA PRO A 414 48.90 -33.58 47.66
C PRO A 414 49.29 -33.46 49.14
N GLU A 415 49.72 -34.58 49.74
CA GLU A 415 50.20 -34.60 51.11
C GLU A 415 51.36 -33.61 51.31
N ASN A 416 51.46 -33.06 52.53
CA ASN A 416 52.54 -32.16 52.95
C ASN A 416 52.64 -30.86 52.13
N SER A 417 51.50 -30.33 51.69
CA SER A 417 51.45 -29.11 50.87
C SER A 417 50.59 -27.98 51.43
N TRP A 418 49.93 -28.18 52.58
CA TRP A 418 49.07 -27.16 53.19
C TRP A 418 49.88 -26.02 53.82
N THR A 419 49.51 -24.78 53.51
CA THR A 419 49.98 -23.59 54.24
C THR A 419 48.83 -22.95 55.03
N ASP A 420 49.14 -22.11 56.01
CA ASP A 420 48.13 -21.36 56.76
C ASP A 420 47.25 -20.50 55.83
N SER A 421 47.85 -19.91 54.79
CA SER A 421 47.11 -19.14 53.77
C SER A 421 46.12 -20.02 53.02
N ASP A 422 46.50 -21.25 52.70
CA ASP A 422 45.61 -22.20 52.03
C ASP A 422 44.48 -22.67 52.95
N CYS A 423 44.80 -22.93 54.22
CA CYS A 423 43.83 -23.35 55.21
C CYS A 423 42.77 -22.27 55.46
N LEU A 424 43.20 -21.02 55.62
CA LEU A 424 42.30 -19.88 55.72
C LEU A 424 41.46 -19.70 54.44
N ALA A 425 42.05 -19.89 53.25
CA ALA A 425 41.31 -19.79 52.00
C ALA A 425 40.26 -20.92 51.83
N CYS A 426 40.63 -22.17 52.12
CA CYS A 426 39.76 -23.33 51.96
C CYS A 426 38.67 -23.39 53.04
N TYR A 427 39.01 -23.18 54.30
CA TYR A 427 38.12 -23.45 55.44
C TYR A 427 37.70 -22.19 56.20
N GLY A 428 38.21 -21.01 55.84
CA GLY A 428 37.97 -19.78 56.59
C GLY A 428 38.51 -19.88 58.02
N THR A 429 37.88 -19.16 58.94
CA THR A 429 38.24 -19.18 60.36
C THR A 429 37.95 -20.50 61.07
N SER A 430 37.24 -21.43 60.42
CA SER A 430 36.92 -22.73 61.02
C SER A 430 38.12 -23.67 61.10
N LYS A 431 39.10 -23.53 60.19
CA LYS A 431 40.36 -24.29 60.18
C LYS A 431 41.45 -23.49 59.47
N GLN A 432 41.97 -22.46 60.12
CA GLN A 432 42.83 -21.45 59.48
C GLN A 432 44.32 -21.79 59.47
N TYR A 433 44.76 -22.85 60.16
CA TYR A 433 46.19 -23.17 60.30
C TYR A 433 46.49 -24.56 59.76
N ALA A 434 47.60 -24.72 59.05
CA ALA A 434 48.08 -26.01 58.59
C ALA A 434 48.68 -26.80 59.76
N THR A 435 48.53 -28.12 59.78
CA THR A 435 49.25 -28.98 60.73
C THR A 435 50.76 -28.85 60.53
N ILE A 436 51.55 -29.24 61.53
CA ILE A 436 53.02 -29.06 61.48
C ILE A 436 53.68 -29.84 60.32
N ASN A 437 53.08 -30.96 59.94
CA ASN A 437 53.49 -31.77 58.79
C ASN A 437 52.82 -31.34 57.48
N GLN A 438 52.03 -30.27 57.47
CA GLN A 438 51.33 -29.73 56.30
C GLN A 438 50.38 -30.74 55.61
N SER A 439 49.88 -31.73 56.36
CA SER A 439 48.99 -32.78 55.84
C SER A 439 47.51 -32.41 55.93
N ASP A 440 47.11 -31.52 56.84
CA ASP A 440 45.72 -31.10 57.02
C ASP A 440 45.61 -29.65 57.55
N CYS A 441 44.39 -29.12 57.63
CA CYS A 441 44.05 -27.86 58.25
C CYS A 441 43.27 -28.05 59.55
N VAL A 442 43.58 -27.22 60.54
CA VAL A 442 43.02 -27.33 61.89
C VAL A 442 42.59 -26.00 62.47
N ALA A 443 41.62 -26.06 63.40
CA ALA A 443 41.29 -24.97 64.29
C ALA A 443 42.30 -24.97 65.45
N SER A 444 43.33 -24.14 65.33
CA SER A 444 44.23 -23.78 66.44
C SER A 444 44.02 -22.30 66.77
N SER A 445 44.36 -21.88 67.98
CA SER A 445 44.31 -20.48 68.37
C SER A 445 45.38 -19.63 67.69
N LEU A 446 46.48 -20.26 67.25
CA LEU A 446 47.64 -19.65 66.56
C LEU A 446 48.23 -20.62 65.52
N THR A 447 49.13 -20.13 64.66
CA THR A 447 49.84 -20.97 63.67
C THR A 447 50.55 -22.16 64.33
N CYS A 448 50.56 -23.30 63.65
CA CYS A 448 51.23 -24.52 64.11
C CYS A 448 52.71 -24.58 63.74
N GLY A 449 53.18 -23.68 62.87
CA GLY A 449 54.52 -23.68 62.30
C GLY A 449 55.49 -22.71 62.99
N SER A 450 56.56 -22.37 62.27
CA SER A 450 57.66 -21.51 62.73
C SER A 450 57.27 -20.07 63.06
N GLY A 451 56.06 -19.63 62.67
CA GLY A 451 55.53 -18.30 62.99
C GLY A 451 54.85 -18.19 64.35
N ARG A 452 54.80 -19.27 65.14
CA ARG A 452 54.08 -19.28 66.41
C ARG A 452 54.88 -18.54 67.49
N PRO A 453 54.28 -17.56 68.22
CA PRO A 453 54.96 -16.89 69.31
C PRO A 453 55.47 -17.87 70.38
N ASP A 454 56.65 -17.60 70.92
CA ASP A 454 57.21 -18.40 72.03
C ASP A 454 56.24 -18.45 73.22
N LYS A 455 56.21 -19.60 73.91
CA LYS A 455 55.40 -19.83 75.12
C LYS A 455 53.89 -19.68 74.93
N SER A 456 53.39 -19.95 73.72
CA SER A 456 51.97 -19.81 73.37
C SER A 456 51.24 -21.14 73.12
N TRP A 457 51.91 -22.29 73.27
CA TRP A 457 51.26 -23.60 73.11
C TRP A 457 50.27 -23.90 74.24
N ASN A 458 49.13 -24.49 73.91
CA ASN A 458 48.18 -25.07 74.84
C ASN A 458 47.79 -26.48 74.37
N ASP A 459 47.17 -27.27 75.24
CA ASP A 459 46.87 -28.68 74.95
C ASP A 459 45.95 -28.85 73.73
N SER A 460 44.97 -27.96 73.56
CA SER A 460 44.06 -27.98 72.41
C SER A 460 44.80 -27.77 71.10
N ASP A 461 45.74 -26.82 71.07
CA ASP A 461 46.52 -26.53 69.88
C ASP A 461 47.55 -27.62 69.61
N CYS A 462 48.12 -28.24 70.64
CA CYS A 462 49.00 -29.40 70.47
C CYS A 462 48.26 -30.56 69.81
N LEU A 463 47.07 -30.90 70.32
CA LEU A 463 46.21 -31.93 69.76
C LEU A 463 45.84 -31.63 68.31
N ALA A 464 45.45 -30.39 68.03
CA ALA A 464 45.10 -29.94 66.68
C ALA A 464 46.32 -29.99 65.73
N CYS A 465 47.43 -29.34 66.06
CA CYS A 465 48.57 -29.15 65.15
C CYS A 465 49.36 -30.42 64.85
N TYR A 466 49.35 -31.42 65.75
CA TYR A 466 50.12 -32.66 65.61
C TYR A 466 49.26 -33.89 65.28
N GLY A 467 47.93 -33.79 65.36
CA GLY A 467 46.99 -34.83 64.91
C GLY A 467 47.06 -36.18 65.65
N LYS A 468 47.85 -36.28 66.72
CA LYS A 468 47.98 -37.51 67.53
C LYS A 468 47.13 -37.40 68.78
N SER A 469 46.39 -38.46 69.08
CA SER A 469 45.46 -38.60 70.22
C SER A 469 46.09 -38.39 71.61
N GLN A 470 47.41 -38.15 71.69
CA GLN A 470 48.15 -37.97 72.92
C GLN A 470 49.27 -36.91 72.77
N SER A 471 48.90 -35.65 72.53
CA SER A 471 49.86 -34.53 72.60
C SER A 471 49.39 -33.48 73.60
N GLN A 472 50.31 -33.00 74.43
CA GLN A 472 50.07 -31.99 75.46
C GLN A 472 51.09 -30.86 75.32
N ALA A 473 50.72 -29.63 75.71
CA ALA A 473 51.68 -28.55 75.77
C ALA A 473 52.70 -28.84 76.88
N LYS A 474 53.98 -28.55 76.60
CA LYS A 474 54.99 -28.52 77.66
C LYS A 474 54.56 -27.51 78.74
N SER A 475 54.97 -27.74 79.99
CA SER A 475 54.65 -26.85 81.11
C SER A 475 55.14 -25.41 80.89
N ASP A 476 56.21 -25.22 80.13
CA ASP A 476 56.77 -23.91 79.74
C ASP A 476 56.11 -23.30 78.49
N LYS A 477 55.14 -24.01 77.89
CA LYS A 477 54.42 -23.67 76.65
C LYS A 477 55.30 -23.46 75.42
N SER A 478 56.57 -23.89 75.46
CA SER A 478 57.53 -23.70 74.36
C SER A 478 57.28 -24.63 73.17
N GLY A 479 56.48 -25.67 73.35
CA GLY A 479 56.15 -26.65 72.32
C GLY A 479 55.20 -27.72 72.84
N CYS A 480 55.03 -28.78 72.06
CA CYS A 480 54.21 -29.94 72.42
C CYS A 480 55.08 -31.15 72.78
N LEU A 481 54.63 -31.92 73.77
CA LEU A 481 55.14 -33.25 74.07
C LEU A 481 54.33 -34.26 73.24
N LEU A 482 55.02 -34.98 72.34
CA LEU A 482 54.44 -36.12 71.65
C LEU A 482 54.61 -37.33 72.55
N LEU A 483 53.52 -37.82 73.15
CA LEU A 483 53.50 -39.14 73.76
C LEU A 483 53.52 -40.13 72.59
N GLN A 484 54.73 -40.47 72.10
CA GLN A 484 54.86 -41.63 71.22
C GLN A 484 54.34 -42.84 71.97
N ASP A 485 53.61 -43.73 71.28
CA ASP A 485 53.19 -45.04 71.77
C ASP A 485 54.33 -45.67 72.56
N SER A 486 54.29 -45.43 73.87
CA SER A 486 55.16 -46.06 74.82
C SER A 486 54.59 -47.46 74.95
N SER A 487 54.96 -48.31 74.00
CA SER A 487 55.23 -49.73 74.21
C SER A 487 56.37 -49.89 75.23
N ILE A 488 56.29 -49.16 76.35
CA ILE A 488 56.98 -49.47 77.59
C ILE A 488 56.24 -50.69 78.12
N SER A 489 56.55 -51.81 77.48
CA SER A 489 56.81 -53.11 78.09
C SER A 489 56.50 -53.11 79.59
N SER A 490 55.28 -53.56 79.94
CA SER A 490 54.91 -54.00 81.29
C SER A 490 55.90 -55.00 81.89
N SER A 491 56.84 -55.53 81.09
CA SER A 491 57.94 -56.38 81.54
C SER A 491 58.97 -55.64 82.42
N TYR A 492 59.11 -54.31 82.33
CA TYR A 492 60.13 -53.59 83.12
C TYR A 492 59.73 -53.35 84.58
N ILE A 493 58.43 -53.21 84.86
CA ILE A 493 57.90 -53.06 86.24
C ILE A 493 57.82 -54.42 86.95
N LEU A 494 57.57 -55.51 86.21
CA LEU A 494 57.65 -56.88 86.74
C LEU A 494 59.10 -57.30 87.07
N PHE A 495 60.10 -56.87 86.30
CA PHE A 495 61.49 -57.23 86.56
C PHE A 495 62.06 -56.59 87.84
N GLN A 496 61.71 -55.32 88.13
CA GLN A 496 62.13 -54.69 89.40
C GLN A 496 61.42 -55.27 90.63
N SER A 497 60.16 -55.69 90.48
CA SER A 497 59.42 -56.33 91.58
C SER A 497 59.93 -57.74 91.90
N LEU A 498 60.39 -58.49 90.88
CA LEU A 498 61.00 -59.82 91.06
C LEU A 498 62.42 -59.78 91.63
N VAL A 499 63.22 -58.76 91.30
CA VAL A 499 64.58 -58.60 91.86
C VAL A 499 64.51 -58.19 93.34
N ILE A 500 63.53 -57.38 93.75
CA ILE A 500 63.31 -57.05 95.16
C ILE A 500 62.78 -58.27 95.94
N ALA A 501 61.90 -59.08 95.34
CA ALA A 501 61.40 -60.31 95.97
C ALA A 501 62.50 -61.39 96.14
N PHE A 502 63.47 -61.48 95.22
CA PHE A 502 64.59 -62.43 95.33
C PHE A 502 65.63 -62.02 96.39
N ILE A 503 65.81 -60.72 96.63
CA ILE A 503 66.72 -60.23 97.68
C ILE A 503 66.13 -60.48 99.08
N PHE A 504 64.80 -60.44 99.24
CA PHE A 504 64.12 -60.77 100.51
C PHE A 504 64.02 -62.27 100.81
N LEU A 505 64.41 -63.16 99.89
CA LEU A 505 64.45 -64.61 100.10
C LEU A 505 65.86 -65.16 100.44
N LEU A 506 66.88 -64.29 100.42
CA LEU A 506 68.28 -64.60 100.72
C LEU A 506 68.82 -63.88 101.97
N ILE A 507 67.94 -63.22 102.73
CA ILE A 507 68.15 -62.69 104.09
C ILE A 507 67.06 -63.30 104.96
#